data_AF-A0A2V6ZSE7-F1
#
_entry.id   AF-A0A2V6ZSE7-F1
#
_cell.length_a   1.000
_cell.length_b   1.000
_cell.length_c   1.000
_cell.angle_alpha   90.00
_cell.angle_beta   90.00
_cell.angle_gamma   90.00
#
_symmetry.space_group_name_H-M   'P 1'
#
loop_
_entity.id
_entity.type
_entity.pdbx_description
1 polymer ?
#
loop_
_entity_poly.entity_id
_entity_poly.type
_entity_poly.pdbx_seq_one_letter_code
_entity_poly.pdbx_strand_id
1 'polypeptide(L)'
;MTRRAAALLCAASVFAGCATREWIYEKPGVVPAKLDHDMTICRKEAADPRALALPGSERVDRAAFNRCMERKGYTARMVENP
;
A
#
# COMPACT_ATOMS: atom_id res chain seq x y z
N MET A 1 38.23 -7.47 27.26
CA MET A 1 37.77 -6.49 26.25
C MET A 1 36.80 -7.08 25.20
N THR A 2 36.22 -8.27 25.41
CA THR A 2 35.39 -8.97 24.41
C THR A 2 33.87 -8.78 24.58
N ARG A 3 33.39 -8.40 25.78
CA ARG A 3 31.96 -8.23 26.07
C ARG A 3 31.32 -6.99 25.44
N ARG A 4 32.07 -5.90 25.25
CA ARG A 4 31.55 -4.63 24.72
C ARG A 4 31.33 -4.67 23.21
N ALA A 5 32.14 -5.44 22.48
CA ALA A 5 31.99 -5.62 21.04
C ALA A 5 30.74 -6.44 20.68
N ALA A 6 30.40 -7.45 21.49
CA ALA A 6 29.18 -8.24 21.29
C ALA A 6 27.90 -7.43 21.51
N ALA A 7 27.90 -6.49 22.47
CA ALA A 7 26.75 -5.63 22.75
C ALA A 7 26.45 -4.64 21.62
N LEU A 8 27.47 -4.18 20.88
CA LEU A 8 27.30 -3.28 19.73
C LEU A 8 26.74 -4.00 18.50
N LEU A 9 27.05 -5.29 18.32
CA LEU A 9 26.54 -6.09 17.20
C LEU A 9 25.06 -6.46 17.35
N CYS A 10 24.56 -6.68 18.58
CA CYS A 10 23.15 -6.96 18.81
C CYS A 10 22.23 -5.74 18.68
N ALA A 11 22.77 -4.52 18.74
CA ALA A 11 21.97 -3.29 18.61
C ALA A 11 21.64 -2.93 17.14
N ALA A 12 22.37 -3.50 16.17
CA ALA A 12 22.21 -3.18 14.76
C ALA A 12 21.12 -4.00 14.04
N SER A 13 20.56 -5.04 14.67
CA SER A 13 19.65 -6.01 14.02
C SER A 13 18.15 -5.74 14.23
N VAL A 14 17.75 -4.60 14.80
CA VAL A 14 16.32 -4.35 15.17
C VAL A 14 15.54 -3.53 14.13
N PHE A 15 16.15 -3.13 13.01
CA PHE A 15 15.45 -2.44 11.91
C PHE A 15 15.34 -3.28 10.63
N ALA A 16 15.05 -4.57 10.76
CA ALA A 16 14.32 -5.24 9.68
C ALA A 16 12.87 -4.75 9.77
N GLY A 17 12.61 -3.57 9.21
CA GLY A 17 11.25 -3.05 9.05
C GLY A 17 10.40 -4.13 8.39
N CYS A 18 9.17 -4.33 8.90
CA CYS A 18 8.22 -5.19 8.22
C CYS A 18 8.00 -4.60 6.84
N ALA A 19 8.60 -5.21 5.80
CA ALA A 19 8.42 -4.77 4.43
C ALA A 19 6.91 -4.77 4.12
N THR A 20 6.33 -3.58 3.97
CA THR A 20 4.89 -3.44 3.70
C THR A 20 4.69 -3.37 2.19
N ARG A 21 3.80 -4.23 1.68
CA ARG A 21 3.37 -4.20 0.28
C ARG A 21 2.28 -3.16 0.13
N GLU A 22 2.53 -2.17 -0.71
CA GLU A 22 1.58 -1.09 -1.00
C GLU A 22 1.21 -1.07 -2.49
N TRP A 23 -0.05 -0.75 -2.79
CA TRP A 23 -0.51 -0.50 -4.15
C TRP A 23 -0.37 0.97 -4.50
N ILE A 24 0.38 1.26 -5.55
CA ILE A 24 0.52 2.61 -6.11
C ILE A 24 -0.24 2.68 -7.43
N TYR A 25 -0.96 3.80 -7.64
CA TYR A 25 -1.70 4.07 -8.88
C TYR A 25 -1.11 5.30 -9.55
N GLU A 26 -0.50 5.10 -10.71
CA GLU A 26 0.20 6.17 -11.44
C GLU A 26 -0.53 6.56 -12.71
N LYS A 27 -0.61 7.86 -12.97
CA LYS A 27 -1.10 8.41 -14.23
C LYS A 27 -0.32 9.70 -14.54
N PRO A 28 0.36 9.79 -15.70
CA PRO A 28 1.16 10.98 -16.03
C PRO A 28 0.32 12.26 -15.99
N GLY A 29 0.85 13.29 -15.33
CA GLY A 29 0.22 14.62 -15.28
C GLY A 29 -1.04 14.72 -14.40
N VAL A 30 -1.37 13.70 -13.62
CA VAL A 30 -2.51 13.76 -12.69
C VAL A 30 -2.13 14.58 -11.44
N VAL A 31 -3.04 15.46 -11.01
CA VAL A 31 -2.88 16.18 -9.74
C VAL A 31 -3.36 15.31 -8.57
N PRO A 32 -2.76 15.43 -7.36
CA PRO A 32 -3.10 14.60 -6.20
C PRO A 32 -4.61 14.60 -5.86
N ALA A 33 -5.25 15.77 -5.88
CA ALA A 33 -6.68 15.89 -5.60
C ALA A 33 -7.55 15.09 -6.59
N LYS A 34 -7.11 14.95 -7.84
CA LYS A 34 -7.82 14.16 -8.85
C LYS A 34 -7.64 12.66 -8.62
N LEU A 35 -6.44 12.24 -8.21
CA LEU A 35 -6.18 10.85 -7.80
C LEU A 35 -7.08 10.48 -6.63
N ASP A 36 -7.14 11.29 -5.57
CA ASP A 36 -7.98 11.02 -4.39
C ASP A 36 -9.47 10.94 -4.74
N HIS A 37 -9.92 11.82 -5.61
CA HIS A 37 -11.30 11.82 -6.12
C HIS A 37 -11.60 10.53 -6.89
N ASP A 38 -10.73 10.14 -7.81
CA ASP A 38 -10.88 8.92 -8.61
C ASP A 38 -10.83 7.66 -7.74
N MET A 39 -9.92 7.60 -6.77
CA MET A 39 -9.85 6.51 -5.79
C MET A 39 -11.14 6.43 -4.97
N THR A 40 -11.72 7.57 -4.56
CA THR A 40 -12.98 7.58 -3.83
C THR A 40 -14.14 7.02 -4.64
N ILE A 41 -14.21 7.33 -5.93
CA ILE A 41 -15.19 6.73 -6.84
C ILE A 41 -14.97 5.21 -6.94
N CYS A 42 -13.73 4.79 -7.18
CA CYS A 42 -13.41 3.37 -7.34
C CYS A 42 -13.62 2.56 -6.06
N ARG A 43 -13.44 3.15 -4.88
CA ARG A 43 -13.76 2.51 -3.59
C ARG A 43 -15.23 2.17 -3.47
N LYS A 44 -16.11 3.09 -3.87
CA LYS A 44 -17.56 2.87 -3.82
C LYS A 44 -17.99 1.76 -4.78
N GLU A 45 -17.38 1.71 -5.97
CA GLU A 45 -17.66 0.66 -6.95
C GLU A 45 -17.18 -0.72 -6.49
N ALA A 46 -16.04 -0.77 -5.81
CA ALA A 46 -15.40 -2.00 -5.35
C ALA A 46 -15.72 -2.34 -3.89
N ALA A 47 -16.71 -1.67 -3.27
CA ALA A 47 -17.11 -1.94 -1.90
C ALA A 47 -17.64 -3.36 -1.77
N ASP A 48 -16.98 -4.18 -0.96
CA ASP A 48 -17.37 -5.57 -0.73
C ASP A 48 -17.50 -5.82 0.79
N PRO A 49 -18.73 -5.99 1.31
CA PRO A 49 -18.95 -6.29 2.73
C PRO A 49 -18.26 -7.58 3.20
N ARG A 50 -17.92 -8.49 2.28
CA ARG A 50 -17.32 -9.80 2.55
C ARG A 50 -15.80 -9.79 2.46
N ALA A 51 -15.19 -8.71 1.96
CA ALA A 51 -13.73 -8.63 1.86
C ALA A 51 -13.08 -8.64 3.24
N LEU A 52 -12.05 -9.48 3.40
CA LEU A 52 -11.23 -9.54 4.61
C LEU A 52 -10.26 -8.36 4.60
N ALA A 53 -10.45 -7.46 5.56
CA ALA A 53 -9.62 -6.28 5.74
C ALA A 53 -9.19 -6.20 7.21
N LEU A 54 -7.98 -5.69 7.46
CA LEU A 54 -7.51 -5.42 8.81
C LEU A 54 -8.45 -4.38 9.49
N PRO A 55 -8.61 -4.42 10.83
CA PRO A 55 -9.37 -3.40 11.54
C PRO A 55 -8.88 -1.99 11.17
N GLY A 56 -9.80 -1.11 10.74
CA GLY A 56 -9.49 0.24 10.28
C GLY A 56 -9.15 0.37 8.79
N SER A 57 -9.04 -0.74 8.05
CA SER A 57 -8.93 -0.72 6.59
C SER A 57 -10.29 -0.92 5.92
N GLU A 58 -10.49 -0.28 4.78
CA GLU A 58 -11.74 -0.42 4.02
C GLU A 58 -11.84 -1.82 3.39
N ARG A 59 -13.04 -2.40 3.48
CA ARG A 59 -13.37 -3.67 2.85
C ARG A 59 -13.67 -3.46 1.37
N VAL A 60 -12.62 -3.56 0.56
CA VAL A 60 -12.67 -3.34 -0.88
C VAL A 60 -12.19 -4.59 -1.61
N ASP A 61 -12.93 -5.04 -2.63
CA ASP A 61 -12.40 -6.00 -3.59
C ASP A 61 -11.26 -5.34 -4.38
N ARG A 62 -10.03 -5.75 -4.09
CA ARG A 62 -8.82 -5.20 -4.71
C ARG A 62 -8.84 -5.35 -6.23
N ALA A 63 -9.33 -6.46 -6.75
CA ALA A 63 -9.34 -6.69 -8.19
C ALA A 63 -10.37 -5.78 -8.88
N ALA A 64 -11.55 -5.60 -8.27
CA ALA A 64 -12.54 -4.63 -8.76
C ALA A 64 -12.02 -3.19 -8.71
N PHE A 65 -11.34 -2.82 -7.62
CA PHE A 65 -10.73 -1.50 -7.47
C PHE A 65 -9.68 -1.22 -8.55
N ASN A 66 -8.74 -2.15 -8.76
CA ASN A 66 -7.69 -2.02 -9.75
C ASN A 66 -8.28 -1.85 -11.16
N ARG A 67 -9.27 -2.66 -11.53
CA ARG A 67 -9.97 -2.53 -12.82
C ARG A 67 -10.63 -1.16 -12.99
N CYS A 68 -11.22 -0.59 -11.92
CA CYS A 68 -11.79 0.75 -11.98
C CYS A 68 -10.72 1.82 -12.22
N MET A 69 -9.58 1.73 -11.52
CA MET A 69 -8.45 2.64 -11.71
C MET A 69 -7.86 2.53 -13.12
N GLU A 70 -7.70 1.31 -13.63
CA GLU A 70 -7.20 1.05 -14.99
C GLU A 70 -8.11 1.66 -16.07
N ARG A 71 -9.45 1.53 -15.94
CA ARG A 71 -10.40 2.19 -16.85
C ARG A 71 -10.31 3.71 -16.83
N LYS A 72 -9.86 4.30 -15.72
CA LYS A 72 -9.60 5.75 -15.60
C LYS A 72 -8.21 6.15 -16.13
N GLY A 73 -7.43 5.19 -16.63
CA GLY A 73 -6.12 5.40 -17.22
C GLY A 73 -4.97 5.43 -16.20
N TYR A 74 -5.17 4.86 -15.01
CA TYR A 74 -4.08 4.65 -14.06
C TYR A 74 -3.43 3.28 -14.29
N THR A 75 -2.14 3.18 -14.00
CA THR A 75 -1.44 1.90 -13.92
C THR A 75 -1.31 1.50 -12.45
N ALA A 76 -1.84 0.35 -12.08
CA ALA A 76 -1.70 -0.20 -10.73
C ALA A 76 -0.41 -1.02 -10.63
N ARG A 77 0.41 -0.74 -9.62
CA ARG A 77 1.61 -1.52 -9.32
C ARG A 77 1.74 -1.78 -7.83
N MET A 78 2.24 -2.96 -7.47
CA MET A 78 2.58 -3.28 -6.09
C MET A 78 4.05 -2.93 -5.86
N VAL A 79 4.33 -2.20 -4.78
CA VAL A 79 5.69 -1.83 -4.38
C VAL A 79 5.93 -2.37 -2.98
N GLU A 80 7.12 -2.92 -2.76
CA GLU A 80 7.60 -3.31 -1.43
C GLU A 80 8.36 -2.12 -0.85
N ASN A 81 7.89 -1.59 0.28
CA ASN A 81 8.60 -0.54 1.01
C ASN A 81 9.46 -1.21 2.09
N PRO A 82 10.80 -1.05 2.07
CA PRO A 82 11.72 -1.69 3.01
C PRO A 82 11.57 -1.23 4.47
#